data_AF-A0A7R8VT44-F1
#
_entry.id   AF-A0A7R8VT44-F1
#
_cell.length_a   1.000
_cell.length_b   1.000
_cell.length_c   1.000
_cell.angle_alpha   90.00
_cell.angle_beta   90.00
_cell.angle_gamma   90.00
#
_symmetry.space_group_name_H-M   'P 1'
#
loop_
_entity.id
_entity.type
_entity.pdbx_description
1 polymer ?
#
loop_
_entity_poly.entity_id
_entity_poly.type
_entity_poly.pdbx_seq_one_letter_code
_entity_poly.pdbx_strand_id
1 'polypeptide(L)'
;MVLICQRNKLLNTLLQTLRFQQSMAAEVWGNDSFSELPQLAPSHISVLRKRDKCPITCLTDMVEHFVGNLSELTSVLGPCLSNEQIGEVYAKLCALPRMKIALRLRLGNKRGCWLGKNPLVMSPLGRYTLEVSYWSSHSWTLIVSGTDELLVFRTLNPGTLRKKIYLTAPKVPGIATITVQLLAKQHVGLDSLFTFKLDVLPN
;
A
#
# COMPACT_ATOMS: atom_id res chain seq x y z
N MET A 1 5.60 8.62 -19.60
CA MET A 1 4.25 8.87 -19.07
C MET A 1 4.24 9.28 -17.60
N VAL A 2 4.75 8.47 -16.65
CA VAL A 2 4.77 8.79 -15.19
C VAL A 2 5.26 10.21 -14.88
N LEU A 3 6.41 10.62 -15.45
CA LEU A 3 6.97 11.96 -15.24
C LEU A 3 6.04 13.08 -15.75
N ILE A 4 5.32 12.83 -16.85
CA ILE A 4 4.35 13.78 -17.42
C ILE A 4 3.15 13.91 -16.48
N CYS A 5 2.57 12.79 -16.03
CA CYS A 5 1.43 12.80 -15.11
C CYS A 5 1.80 13.44 -13.76
N GLN A 6 2.99 13.14 -13.24
CA GLN A 6 3.51 13.77 -12.02
C GLN A 6 3.65 15.29 -12.18
N ARG A 7 4.28 15.75 -13.27
CA ARG A 7 4.52 17.19 -13.52
C ARG A 7 3.20 17.97 -13.66
N ASN A 8 2.20 17.35 -14.27
CA ASN A 8 0.87 17.93 -14.48
C ASN A 8 -0.10 17.63 -13.32
N LYS A 9 0.35 17.00 -12.23
CA LYS A 9 -0.47 16.62 -11.07
C LYS A 9 -1.72 15.79 -11.41
N LEU A 10 -1.66 14.99 -12.46
CA LEU A 10 -2.77 14.12 -12.91
C LEU A 10 -2.80 12.84 -12.07
N LEU A 11 -3.39 12.91 -10.87
CA LEU A 11 -3.35 11.82 -9.89
C LEU A 11 -3.91 10.50 -10.45
N ASN A 12 -5.14 10.50 -10.96
CA ASN A 12 -5.79 9.26 -11.44
C ASN A 12 -5.01 8.62 -12.59
N THR A 13 -4.60 9.43 -13.57
CA THR A 13 -3.78 8.95 -14.71
C THR A 13 -2.41 8.44 -14.25
N LEU A 14 -1.79 9.10 -13.25
CA LEU A 14 -0.53 8.65 -12.67
C LEU A 14 -0.67 7.28 -12.02
N LEU A 15 -1.73 7.06 -11.23
CA LEU A 15 -2.00 5.78 -10.58
C LEU A 15 -2.26 4.66 -11.59
N GLN A 16 -3.05 4.94 -12.62
CA GLN A 16 -3.28 3.99 -13.71
C GLN A 16 -1.98 3.66 -14.46
N THR A 17 -1.14 4.66 -14.73
CA THR A 17 0.15 4.46 -15.39
C THR A 17 1.08 3.57 -14.55
N LEU A 18 1.13 3.79 -13.24
CA LEU A 18 1.96 2.97 -12.33
C LEU A 18 1.47 1.54 -12.24
N ARG A 19 0.15 1.33 -12.13
CA ARG A 19 -0.44 -0.02 -12.12
C ARG A 19 -0.21 -0.75 -13.42
N PHE A 20 -0.31 -0.05 -14.55
CA PHE A 20 0.06 -0.60 -15.83
C PHE A 20 1.54 -1.01 -15.88
N GLN A 21 2.46 -0.20 -15.33
CA GLN A 21 3.87 -0.58 -15.22
C GLN A 21 4.09 -1.81 -14.33
N GLN A 22 3.36 -1.94 -13.22
CA GLN A 22 3.40 -3.13 -12.35
C GLN A 22 2.95 -4.37 -13.12
N SER A 23 1.81 -4.29 -13.81
CA SER A 23 1.29 -5.38 -14.66
C SER A 23 2.27 -5.82 -15.73
N MET A 24 2.91 -4.87 -16.42
CA MET A 24 3.93 -5.16 -17.43
C MET A 24 5.17 -5.82 -16.83
N ALA A 25 5.61 -5.39 -15.64
CA ALA A 25 6.79 -5.93 -14.98
C ALA A 25 6.54 -7.32 -14.36
N ALA A 26 5.33 -7.56 -13.87
CA ALA A 26 4.91 -8.83 -13.30
C ALA A 26 4.41 -9.83 -14.35
N GLU A 27 4.24 -9.40 -15.61
CA GLU A 27 3.61 -10.17 -16.69
C GLU A 27 2.19 -10.65 -16.34
N VAL A 28 1.49 -9.86 -15.52
CA VAL A 28 0.15 -10.17 -14.99
C VAL A 28 -0.85 -9.12 -15.46
N TRP A 29 -2.00 -9.57 -15.94
CA TRP A 29 -3.10 -8.72 -16.40
C TRP A 29 -4.34 -8.90 -15.54
N GLY A 30 -5.09 -7.80 -15.38
CA GLY A 30 -6.34 -7.79 -14.63
C GLY A 30 -6.18 -7.36 -13.18
N ASN A 31 -7.26 -7.50 -12.41
CA ASN A 31 -7.34 -7.04 -11.03
C ASN A 31 -6.97 -8.11 -10.00
N ASP A 32 -6.61 -9.32 -10.43
CA ASP A 32 -6.33 -10.43 -9.52
C ASP A 32 -4.84 -10.50 -9.15
N SER A 33 -4.53 -10.04 -7.94
CA SER A 33 -3.19 -10.04 -7.39
C SER A 33 -2.56 -11.43 -7.22
N PHE A 34 -3.37 -12.49 -7.14
CA PHE A 34 -2.86 -13.84 -6.92
C PHE A 34 -2.19 -14.44 -8.16
N SER A 35 -2.40 -13.82 -9.33
CA SER A 35 -1.82 -14.27 -10.60
C SER A 35 -0.29 -14.22 -10.63
N GLU A 36 0.35 -13.52 -9.68
CA GLU A 36 1.81 -13.55 -9.50
C GLU A 36 2.33 -14.85 -8.87
N LEU A 37 1.46 -15.64 -8.23
CA LEU A 37 1.84 -16.87 -7.58
C LEU A 37 1.73 -18.04 -8.56
N PRO A 38 2.80 -18.84 -8.73
CA PRO A 38 2.75 -19.99 -9.61
C PRO A 38 1.73 -21.01 -9.09
N GLN A 39 1.19 -21.86 -9.96
CA GLN A 39 0.30 -22.98 -9.60
C GLN A 39 -1.06 -22.59 -8.98
N LEU A 40 -1.33 -21.31 -8.71
CA LEU A 40 -2.62 -20.87 -8.18
C LEU A 40 -3.63 -20.64 -9.30
N ALA A 41 -4.62 -21.52 -9.36
CA ALA A 41 -5.81 -21.35 -10.16
C ALA A 41 -6.92 -20.61 -9.37
N PRO A 42 -7.93 -20.02 -10.05
CA PRO A 42 -9.09 -19.39 -9.40
C PRO A 42 -9.83 -20.28 -8.39
N SER A 43 -9.83 -21.61 -8.60
CA SER A 43 -10.37 -22.59 -7.66
C SER A 43 -9.62 -22.59 -6.31
N HIS A 44 -8.28 -22.48 -6.34
CA HIS A 44 -7.44 -22.44 -5.13
C HIS A 44 -7.64 -21.12 -4.37
N ILE A 45 -7.77 -20.01 -5.11
CA ILE A 45 -8.08 -18.68 -4.53
C ILE A 45 -9.44 -18.72 -3.81
N SER A 46 -10.41 -19.45 -4.34
CA SER A 46 -11.72 -19.60 -3.71
C SER A 46 -11.63 -20.32 -2.36
N VAL A 47 -10.72 -21.28 -2.20
CA VAL A 47 -10.43 -21.95 -0.91
C VAL A 47 -9.83 -20.96 0.08
N LEU A 48 -8.84 -20.18 -0.36
CA LEU A 48 -8.19 -19.14 0.46
C LEU A 48 -9.19 -18.08 0.95
N ARG A 49 -10.15 -17.67 0.11
CA ARG A 49 -11.19 -16.70 0.45
C ARG A 49 -12.28 -17.23 1.39
N LYS A 50 -12.57 -18.53 1.36
CA LYS A 50 -13.63 -19.17 2.16
C LYS A 50 -13.15 -19.64 3.54
N ARG A 51 -11.95 -19.24 3.94
CA ARG A 51 -11.33 -19.70 5.17
C ARG A 51 -12.01 -19.08 6.40
N ASP A 52 -12.54 -19.92 7.30
CA ASP A 52 -13.38 -19.47 8.43
C ASP A 52 -12.66 -18.55 9.44
N LYS A 53 -11.36 -18.79 9.69
CA LYS A 53 -10.61 -18.02 10.71
C LYS A 53 -10.09 -16.68 10.21
N CYS A 54 -9.68 -16.62 8.95
CA CYS A 54 -9.06 -15.44 8.34
C CYS A 54 -9.17 -15.57 6.81
N PRO A 55 -10.20 -14.99 6.18
CA PRO A 55 -10.37 -15.05 4.74
C PRO A 55 -9.26 -14.23 4.07
N ILE A 56 -8.56 -14.85 3.13
CA ILE A 56 -7.47 -14.22 2.39
C ILE A 56 -8.08 -13.55 1.15
N THR A 57 -8.07 -12.22 1.12
CA THR A 57 -8.73 -11.44 0.07
C THR A 57 -7.77 -10.88 -0.96
N CYS A 58 -6.51 -10.64 -0.57
CA CYS A 58 -5.46 -10.11 -1.44
C CYS A 58 -4.10 -10.77 -1.18
N LEU A 59 -3.13 -10.45 -2.04
CA LEU A 59 -1.76 -10.98 -1.94
C LEU A 59 -1.05 -10.52 -0.66
N THR A 60 -1.30 -9.29 -0.19
CA THR A 60 -0.79 -8.79 1.09
C THR A 60 -1.21 -9.68 2.26
N ASP A 61 -2.48 -10.11 2.30
CA ASP A 61 -2.98 -11.00 3.36
C ASP A 61 -2.21 -12.34 3.36
N MET A 62 -1.90 -12.89 2.17
CA MET A 62 -1.09 -14.11 2.07
C MET A 62 0.33 -13.92 2.59
N VAL A 63 0.95 -12.80 2.25
CA VAL A 63 2.31 -12.49 2.70
C VAL A 63 2.35 -12.34 4.22
N GLU A 64 1.39 -11.63 4.81
CA GLU A 64 1.32 -11.44 6.26
C GLU A 64 1.02 -12.72 7.02
N HIS A 65 0.16 -13.58 6.48
CA HIS A 65 -0.31 -14.78 7.18
C HIS A 65 0.62 -15.99 7.01
N PHE A 66 1.14 -16.21 5.80
CA PHE A 66 1.86 -17.45 5.48
C PHE A 66 3.37 -17.31 5.45
N VAL A 67 3.95 -16.12 5.28
CA VAL A 67 5.43 -15.99 5.28
C VAL A 67 5.98 -16.30 6.67
N GLY A 68 6.79 -17.36 6.77
CA GLY A 68 7.27 -17.91 8.03
C GLY A 68 6.42 -19.05 8.59
N ASN A 69 5.31 -19.41 7.93
CA ASN A 69 4.41 -20.47 8.35
C ASN A 69 4.01 -21.41 7.19
N LEU A 70 4.99 -22.16 6.68
CA LEU A 70 4.77 -23.13 5.59
C LEU A 70 3.76 -24.22 5.98
N SER A 71 3.78 -24.72 7.22
CA SER A 71 2.87 -25.78 7.65
C SER A 71 1.41 -25.37 7.58
N GLU A 72 1.11 -24.11 7.88
CA GLU A 72 -0.25 -23.57 7.74
C GLU A 72 -0.66 -23.41 6.26
N LEU A 73 0.26 -22.97 5.39
CA LEU A 73 -0.02 -22.93 3.95
C LEU A 73 -0.28 -24.32 3.39
N THR A 74 0.52 -25.32 3.80
CA THR A 74 0.32 -26.73 3.42
C THR A 74 -1.01 -27.27 3.93
N SER A 75 -1.42 -26.91 5.15
CA SER A 75 -2.73 -27.32 5.67
C SER A 75 -3.90 -26.76 4.85
N VAL A 76 -3.76 -25.55 4.29
CA VAL A 76 -4.85 -24.88 3.56
C VAL A 76 -4.89 -25.32 2.10
N LEU A 77 -3.75 -25.42 1.44
CA LEU A 77 -3.65 -25.74 0.01
C LEU A 77 -3.38 -27.23 -0.27
N GLY A 78 -3.00 -28.02 0.73
CA GLY A 78 -2.73 -29.46 0.61
C GLY A 78 -3.87 -30.28 0.00
N PRO A 79 -5.15 -29.97 0.24
CA PRO A 79 -6.26 -30.63 -0.46
C PRO A 79 -6.32 -30.35 -1.97
N CYS A 80 -5.62 -29.32 -2.47
CA CYS A 80 -5.71 -28.86 -3.86
C CYS A 80 -4.38 -28.92 -4.63
N LEU A 81 -3.24 -28.91 -3.94
CA LEU A 81 -1.91 -28.83 -4.52
C LEU A 81 -0.97 -29.87 -3.90
N SER A 82 0.00 -30.33 -4.68
CA SER A 82 1.08 -31.17 -4.16
C SER A 82 2.02 -30.37 -3.25
N ASN A 83 2.77 -31.06 -2.38
CA ASN A 83 3.76 -30.41 -1.52
C ASN A 83 4.83 -29.64 -2.32
N GLU A 84 5.17 -30.11 -3.52
CA GLU A 84 6.12 -29.44 -4.41
C GLU A 84 5.55 -28.12 -4.94
N GLN A 85 4.30 -28.14 -5.43
CA GLN A 85 3.60 -26.93 -5.87
C GLN A 85 3.41 -25.92 -4.73
N ILE A 86 3.11 -26.39 -3.52
CA ILE A 86 3.01 -25.55 -2.33
C ILE A 86 4.38 -24.95 -1.98
N GLY A 87 5.45 -25.73 -2.15
CA GLY A 87 6.83 -25.25 -2.01
C GLY A 87 7.15 -24.10 -2.97
N GLU A 88 6.75 -24.20 -4.24
CA GLU A 88 6.91 -23.13 -5.23
C GLU A 88 6.13 -21.87 -4.86
N VAL A 89 4.86 -22.03 -4.47
CA VAL A 89 4.01 -20.90 -4.00
C VAL A 89 4.66 -20.22 -2.81
N TYR A 90 5.12 -21.00 -1.81
CA TYR A 90 5.75 -20.48 -0.60
C TYR A 90 7.06 -19.76 -0.90
N ALA A 91 7.89 -20.33 -1.78
CA ALA A 91 9.14 -19.71 -2.20
C ALA A 91 8.87 -18.36 -2.89
N LYS A 92 7.87 -18.30 -3.77
CA LYS A 92 7.46 -17.05 -4.42
C LYS A 92 6.95 -16.03 -3.40
N LEU A 93 6.08 -16.44 -2.46
CA LEU A 93 5.60 -15.56 -1.38
C LEU A 93 6.74 -14.96 -0.55
N CYS A 94 7.75 -15.76 -0.21
CA CYS A 94 8.90 -15.29 0.56
C CYS A 94 9.79 -14.31 -0.21
N ALA A 95 9.80 -14.39 -1.55
CA ALA A 95 10.54 -13.50 -2.43
C ALA A 95 9.82 -12.17 -2.70
N LEU A 96 8.51 -12.08 -2.43
CA LEU A 96 7.74 -10.86 -2.65
C LEU A 96 8.25 -9.69 -1.78
N PRO A 97 8.12 -8.44 -2.28
CA PRO A 97 8.41 -7.24 -1.51
C PRO A 97 7.66 -7.19 -0.19
N ARG A 98 8.40 -6.89 0.87
CA ARG A 98 7.83 -6.64 2.20
C ARG A 98 8.08 -5.20 2.59
N MET A 99 7.04 -4.57 3.13
CA MET A 99 7.09 -3.21 3.66
C MET A 99 6.46 -3.20 5.04
N LYS A 100 7.17 -2.66 6.01
CA LYS A 100 6.58 -2.21 7.28
C LYS A 100 6.60 -0.70 7.29
N ILE A 101 5.45 -0.08 7.49
CA ILE A 101 5.33 1.38 7.50
C ILE A 101 4.60 1.86 8.76
N ALA A 102 5.10 2.95 9.33
CA ALA A 102 4.43 3.71 10.36
C ALA A 102 4.32 5.17 9.89
N LEU A 103 3.07 5.65 9.88
CA LEU A 103 2.72 7.02 9.46
C LEU A 103 2.33 7.84 10.68
N ARG A 104 2.88 9.05 10.79
CA ARG A 104 2.48 10.02 11.84
C ARG A 104 2.31 11.40 11.23
N LEU A 105 1.10 11.95 11.33
CA LEU A 105 0.82 13.32 10.92
C LEU A 105 0.96 14.26 12.12
N ARG A 106 1.71 15.35 11.96
CA ARG A 106 1.94 16.37 13.02
C ARG A 106 1.57 17.76 12.53
N LEU A 107 1.05 18.58 13.44
CA LEU A 107 0.79 20.01 13.25
C LEU A 107 1.83 20.80 14.06
N GLY A 108 2.82 21.41 13.40
CA GLY A 108 3.93 22.07 14.08
C GLY A 108 4.65 21.16 15.10
N ASN A 109 4.91 21.69 16.31
CA ASN A 109 5.49 20.94 17.44
C ASN A 109 4.44 20.14 18.25
N LYS A 110 3.15 20.27 17.94
CA LYS A 110 2.10 19.52 18.63
C LYS A 110 1.96 18.12 17.99
N ARG A 111 2.01 17.09 18.83
CA ARG A 111 1.86 15.69 18.38
C ARG A 111 0.42 15.48 17.92
N GLY A 112 0.21 15.28 16.62
CA GLY A 112 -1.03 14.75 16.08
C GLY A 112 -1.08 13.23 16.29
N CYS A 113 -2.27 12.71 16.58
CA CYS A 113 -2.49 11.30 16.93
C CYS A 113 -2.38 10.35 15.74
N TRP A 114 -2.19 9.08 16.10
CA TRP A 114 -2.19 7.91 15.23
C TRP A 114 -3.55 7.71 14.55
N LEU A 115 -3.56 7.00 13.41
CA LEU A 115 -4.73 6.40 12.76
C LEU A 115 -5.83 6.08 13.80
N GLY A 116 -6.88 6.90 13.83
CA GLY A 116 -7.94 6.84 14.84
C GLY A 116 -9.22 7.45 14.29
N LYS A 117 -10.37 7.00 14.82
CA LYS A 117 -11.73 7.28 14.33
C LYS A 117 -12.13 8.77 14.29
N ASN A 118 -11.32 9.66 14.87
CA ASN A 118 -11.62 11.09 14.98
C ASN A 118 -10.76 11.90 13.99
N PRO A 119 -11.36 12.85 13.25
CA PRO A 119 -10.61 13.69 12.31
C PRO A 119 -9.60 14.57 13.05
N LEU A 120 -8.44 14.80 12.43
CA LEU A 120 -7.42 15.70 12.98
C LEU A 120 -7.86 17.15 12.74
N VAL A 121 -8.07 17.92 13.81
CA VAL A 121 -8.41 19.35 13.69
C VAL A 121 -7.20 20.15 13.23
N MET A 122 -7.38 20.95 12.18
CA MET A 122 -6.34 21.65 11.44
C MET A 122 -6.64 23.14 11.35
N SER A 123 -5.63 23.96 11.63
CA SER A 123 -5.67 25.38 11.29
C SER A 123 -5.40 25.59 9.79
N PRO A 124 -6.16 26.43 9.08
CA PRO A 124 -6.05 26.65 7.64
C PRO A 124 -4.69 27.23 7.18
N LEU A 125 -3.90 27.81 8.10
CA LEU A 125 -2.56 28.37 7.83
C LEU A 125 -1.40 27.49 8.35
N GLY A 126 -1.70 26.29 8.88
CA GLY A 126 -0.70 25.42 9.48
C GLY A 126 0.25 24.79 8.45
N ARG A 127 1.52 24.62 8.84
CA ARG A 127 2.44 23.67 8.18
C ARG A 127 2.38 22.33 8.91
N TYR A 128 2.15 21.27 8.16
CA TYR A 128 2.00 19.91 8.67
C TYR A 128 3.20 19.08 8.26
N THR A 129 3.54 18.12 9.10
CA THR A 129 4.60 17.16 8.79
C THR A 129 4.03 15.75 8.85
N LEU A 130 4.02 15.07 7.70
CA LEU A 130 3.84 13.63 7.63
C LEU A 130 5.22 12.97 7.83
N GLU A 131 5.37 12.30 8.94
CA GLU A 131 6.53 11.48 9.23
C GLU A 131 6.26 10.04 8.79
N VAL A 132 7.08 9.55 7.88
CA VAL A 132 7.02 8.21 7.32
C VAL A 132 8.23 7.44 7.80
N SER A 133 8.01 6.48 8.69
CA SER A 133 9.06 5.53 9.10
C SER A 133 8.77 4.21 8.43
N TYR A 134 9.77 3.64 7.74
CA TYR A 134 9.56 2.39 7.03
C TYR A 134 10.78 1.49 7.03
N TRP A 135 10.53 0.20 6.85
CA TRP A 135 11.50 -0.81 6.48
C TRP A 135 11.01 -1.53 5.23
N SER A 136 11.88 -1.71 4.24
CA SER A 136 11.56 -2.47 3.04
C SER A 136 12.77 -3.23 2.49
N SER A 137 12.54 -4.41 1.93
CA SER A 137 13.53 -5.14 1.13
C SER A 137 13.65 -4.65 -0.31
N HIS A 138 12.66 -3.91 -0.81
CA HIS A 138 12.55 -3.47 -2.21
C HIS A 138 12.27 -1.98 -2.34
N SER A 139 12.32 -1.46 -3.57
CA SER A 139 11.94 -0.09 -3.87
C SER A 139 10.42 0.06 -4.00
N TRP A 140 9.89 1.12 -3.43
CA TRP A 140 8.47 1.47 -3.48
C TRP A 140 8.26 2.88 -4.00
N THR A 141 7.07 3.16 -4.50
CA THR A 141 6.62 4.50 -4.85
C THR A 141 5.67 4.98 -3.76
N LEU A 142 6.04 6.08 -3.09
CA LEU A 142 5.20 6.78 -2.13
C LEU A 142 4.48 7.92 -2.85
N ILE A 143 3.16 7.91 -2.75
CA ILE A 143 2.27 8.95 -3.25
C ILE A 143 1.50 9.50 -2.06
N VAL A 144 1.49 10.82 -1.92
CA VAL A 144 0.61 11.51 -0.98
C VAL A 144 -0.29 12.41 -1.79
N SER A 145 -1.59 12.32 -1.59
CA SER A 145 -2.59 13.14 -2.26
C SER A 145 -3.55 13.78 -1.26
N GLY A 146 -4.08 14.94 -1.63
CA GLY A 146 -5.27 15.53 -1.01
C GLY A 146 -6.55 14.92 -1.61
N THR A 147 -7.67 15.62 -1.47
CA THR A 147 -8.97 15.20 -2.03
C THR A 147 -8.89 14.91 -3.53
N ASP A 148 -8.25 15.79 -4.30
CA ASP A 148 -8.07 15.60 -5.76
C ASP A 148 -6.70 16.03 -6.30
N GLU A 149 -5.74 16.32 -5.41
CA GLU A 149 -4.42 16.83 -5.81
C GLU A 149 -3.28 15.91 -5.42
N LEU A 150 -2.32 15.75 -6.33
CA LEU A 150 -1.03 15.14 -6.01
C LEU A 150 -0.20 16.12 -5.17
N LEU A 151 0.08 15.74 -3.91
CA LEU A 151 0.91 16.52 -2.99
C LEU A 151 2.38 16.09 -3.09
N VAL A 152 2.63 14.77 -3.10
CA VAL A 152 3.98 14.21 -3.05
C VAL A 152 4.07 12.97 -3.91
N PHE A 153 5.19 12.87 -4.62
CA PHE A 153 5.58 11.69 -5.37
C PHE A 153 7.05 11.40 -5.11
N ARG A 154 7.39 10.26 -4.50
CA ARG A 154 8.78 9.89 -4.18
C ARG A 154 9.02 8.41 -4.33
N THR A 155 10.21 8.06 -4.78
CA THR A 155 10.72 6.68 -4.61
C THR A 155 11.25 6.50 -3.18
N LEU A 156 10.85 5.40 -2.56
CA LEU A 156 11.40 4.86 -1.32
C LEU A 156 12.37 3.74 -1.69
N ASN A 157 13.65 3.95 -1.42
CA ASN A 157 14.67 2.93 -1.62
C ASN A 157 14.60 1.88 -0.50
N PRO A 158 15.13 0.66 -0.72
CA PRO A 158 15.23 -0.37 0.31
C PRO A 158 15.96 0.12 1.56
N GLY A 159 15.71 -0.56 2.68
CA GLY A 159 16.32 -0.29 3.99
C GLY A 159 15.35 0.31 5.00
N THR A 160 15.89 0.67 6.17
CA THR A 160 15.16 1.32 7.25
C THR A 160 15.37 2.82 7.19
N LEU A 161 14.31 3.58 6.92
CA LEU A 161 14.41 5.03 6.75
C LEU A 161 13.27 5.75 7.46
N ARG A 162 13.57 6.96 7.92
CA ARG A 162 12.60 7.92 8.46
C ARG A 162 12.62 9.17 7.60
N LYS A 163 11.52 9.45 6.93
CA LYS A 163 11.36 10.63 6.07
C LYS A 163 10.32 11.57 6.68
N LYS A 164 10.61 12.87 6.64
CA LYS A 164 9.65 13.92 6.96
C LYS A 164 9.18 14.56 5.66
N ILE A 165 7.88 14.70 5.53
CA ILE A 165 7.20 15.26 4.37
C ILE A 165 6.40 16.45 4.87
N TYR A 166 6.70 17.62 4.33
CA TYR A 166 5.97 18.83 4.68
C TYR A 166 4.74 18.97 3.78
N LEU A 167 3.60 19.20 4.41
CA LEU A 167 2.30 19.35 3.77
C LEU A 167 1.70 20.68 4.22
N THR A 168 0.97 21.32 3.32
CA THR A 168 0.24 22.56 3.62
C THR A 168 -1.21 22.20 3.94
N ALA A 169 -1.86 22.95 4.84
CA ALA A 169 -3.29 22.79 5.04
C ALA A 169 -4.06 23.00 3.72
N PRO A 170 -5.14 22.24 3.49
CA PRO A 170 -6.15 22.59 2.49
C PRO A 170 -6.66 24.01 2.75
N LYS A 171 -6.86 24.78 1.68
CA LYS A 171 -7.32 26.18 1.77
C LYS A 171 -8.79 26.32 2.15
N VAL A 172 -9.57 25.25 1.95
CA VAL A 172 -11.01 25.26 2.15
C VAL A 172 -11.31 24.67 3.54
N PRO A 173 -12.05 25.39 4.39
CA PRO A 173 -12.50 24.86 5.67
C PRO A 173 -13.49 23.69 5.48
N GLY A 174 -13.51 22.78 6.46
CA GLY A 174 -14.29 21.54 6.43
C GLY A 174 -13.43 20.28 6.38
N ILE A 175 -14.08 19.15 6.13
CA ILE A 175 -13.42 17.84 6.14
C ILE A 175 -12.61 17.66 4.85
N ALA A 176 -11.30 17.62 4.99
CA ALA A 176 -10.37 17.26 3.94
C ALA A 176 -9.81 15.85 4.15
N THR A 177 -9.39 15.22 3.05
CA THR A 177 -8.80 13.88 3.09
C THR A 177 -7.38 13.94 2.59
N ILE A 178 -6.44 13.36 3.35
CA ILE A 178 -5.10 13.05 2.87
C ILE A 178 -4.98 11.54 2.73
N THR A 179 -4.53 11.13 1.56
CA THR A 179 -4.33 9.73 1.22
C THR A 179 -2.85 9.48 0.99
N VAL A 180 -2.32 8.44 1.63
CA VAL A 180 -0.96 7.95 1.46
C VAL A 180 -1.03 6.60 0.79
N GLN A 181 -0.41 6.47 -0.37
CA GLN A 181 -0.34 5.25 -1.16
C GLN A 181 1.10 4.79 -1.29
N LEU A 182 1.30 3.49 -1.14
CA LEU A 182 2.56 2.80 -1.42
C LEU A 182 2.31 1.82 -2.54
N LEU A 183 3.10 1.91 -3.61
CA LEU A 183 3.03 0.99 -4.74
C LEU A 183 4.37 0.27 -4.90
N ALA A 184 4.35 -1.06 -4.97
CA ALA A 184 5.53 -1.85 -5.24
C ALA A 184 5.89 -1.71 -6.73
N LYS A 185 7.12 -1.37 -7.10
CA LYS A 185 7.40 -0.98 -8.50
C LYS A 185 7.18 -2.10 -9.54
N GLN A 186 7.37 -3.35 -9.14
CA GLN A 186 7.41 -4.50 -10.04
C GLN A 186 6.40 -5.58 -9.68
N HIS A 187 5.51 -5.29 -8.72
CA HIS A 187 4.55 -6.25 -8.20
C HIS A 187 3.18 -5.60 -8.08
N VAL A 188 2.16 -6.36 -8.44
CA VAL A 188 0.73 -6.08 -8.42
C VAL A 188 0.14 -6.58 -7.11
N GLY A 189 -0.80 -5.81 -6.55
CA GLY A 189 -1.59 -6.26 -5.40
C GLY A 189 -0.89 -6.22 -4.04
N LEU A 190 0.32 -5.65 -3.99
CA LEU A 190 1.03 -5.32 -2.75
C LEU A 190 0.85 -3.85 -2.36
N ASP A 191 0.00 -3.12 -3.08
CA ASP A 191 -0.25 -1.71 -2.83
C ASP A 191 -0.89 -1.51 -1.44
N SER A 192 -0.45 -0.48 -0.72
CA SER A 192 -1.04 -0.10 0.58
C SER A 192 -1.66 1.29 0.51
N LEU A 193 -2.84 1.45 1.10
CA LEU A 193 -3.61 2.70 1.13
C LEU A 193 -3.89 3.10 2.58
N PHE A 194 -3.52 4.31 2.96
CA PHE A 194 -3.82 4.89 4.26
C PHE A 194 -4.52 6.23 4.08
N THR A 195 -5.68 6.40 4.72
CA THR A 195 -6.49 7.61 4.58
C THR A 195 -6.63 8.30 5.92
N PHE A 196 -6.32 9.60 5.94
CA PHE A 196 -6.43 10.49 7.09
C PHE A 196 -7.53 11.51 6.81
N LYS A 197 -8.51 11.60 7.71
CA LYS A 197 -9.51 12.67 7.69
C LYS A 197 -9.04 13.83 8.55
N LEU A 198 -9.20 15.03 8.02
CA LEU A 198 -8.70 16.27 8.59
C LEU A 198 -9.85 17.24 8.65
N ASP A 199 -10.08 17.86 9.80
CA ASP A 199 -11.11 18.88 9.97
C ASP A 199 -10.46 20.26 9.95
N VAL A 200 -10.58 20.97 8.84
CA VAL A 200 -9.97 22.29 8.66
C VAL A 200 -10.91 23.35 9.21
N LEU A 201 -10.51 24.04 10.28
CA LEU A 201 -11.34 25.07 10.90
C LEU A 201 -11.49 26.29 9.98
N PRO A 202 -12.65 26.98 10.01
CA PRO A 202 -12.78 28.31 9.44
C PRO A 202 -11.81 29.28 10.14
N ASN A 203 -11.33 30.28 9.40
CA ASN A 203 -10.52 31.38 9.93
C ASN A 203 -11.29 32.21 10.96
#